data_AF-A0A7K1J1J4-F1
#
_entry.id   AF-A0A7K1J1J4-F1
#
_cell.length_a   1.000
_cell.length_b   1.000
_cell.length_c   1.000
_cell.angle_alpha   90.00
_cell.angle_beta   90.00
_cell.angle_gamma   90.00
#
_symmetry.space_group_name_H-M   'P 1'
#
loop_
_entity.id
_entity.type
_entity.pdbx_description
1 polymer ?
#
loop_
_entity_poly.entity_id
_entity_poly.type
_entity_poly.pdbx_seq_one_letter_code
_entity_poly.pdbx_strand_id
1 'polypeptide(L)' 'GNRVALTVLHELRRRGGGVGAAALCGGGGQGDAIIVRTV' A
#
# COMPACT_ATOMS: atom_id res chain seq x y z
N GLY A 1 1.30 -4.52 7.88
CA GLY A 1 0.80 -3.28 7.24
C GLY A 1 1.92 -2.48 6.60
N ASN A 2 2.77 -1.85 7.41
CA ASN A 2 3.70 -0.80 6.96
C ASN A 2 4.62 -1.21 5.80
N ARG A 3 5.26 -2.39 5.85
CA ARG A 3 6.14 -2.86 4.77
C ARG A 3 5.42 -2.92 3.41
N VAL A 4 4.17 -3.37 3.38
CA VAL A 4 3.40 -3.46 2.12
C VAL A 4 3.11 -2.06 1.58
N ALA A 5 2.66 -1.14 2.43
CA ALA A 5 2.42 0.25 2.03
C ALA A 5 3.69 0.95 1.53
N LEU A 6 4.82 0.75 2.22
CA LEU A 6 6.12 1.29 1.80
C LEU A 6 6.60 0.70 0.48
N THR A 7 6.46 -0.62 0.27
CA THR A 7 6.78 -1.24 -1.01
C THR A 7 5.96 -0.63 -2.13
N VAL A 8 4.64 -0.46 -1.96
CA VAL A 8 3.79 0.21 -2.95
C VAL A 8 4.26 1.64 -3.21
N LEU A 9 4.50 2.45 -2.18
CA LEU A 9 4.97 3.83 -2.33
C LEU A 9 6.32 3.92 -3.05
N HIS A 10 7.26 3.03 -2.76
CA HIS A 10 8.57 3.00 -3.39
C HIS A 10 8.47 2.61 -4.87
N GLU A 11 7.63 1.65 -5.20
CA GLU A 11 7.38 1.25 -6.59
C GLU A 11 6.64 2.32 -7.39
N LEU A 12 5.63 2.98 -6.80
CA LEU A 12 4.98 4.14 -7.42
C LEU A 12 6.00 5.24 -7.72
N ARG A 13 6.86 5.57 -6.76
CA ARG A 13 7.92 6.57 -6.96
C ARG A 13 8.89 6.17 -8.08
N ARG A 14 9.31 4.90 -8.14
CA ARG A 14 10.16 4.39 -9.24
C ARG A 14 9.49 4.52 -10.61
N ARG A 15 8.16 4.44 -10.68
CA ARG A 15 7.36 4.53 -11.91
C ARG A 15 6.97 5.96 -12.30
N GLY A 16 7.46 6.98 -11.60
CA GLY A 16 7.14 8.38 -11.88
C GLY A 16 5.91 8.91 -11.15
N GLY A 17 5.41 8.16 -10.15
CA GLY A 17 4.33 8.58 -9.27
C GLY A 17 2.98 7.90 -9.59
N GLY A 18 1.94 8.38 -8.92
CA GLY A 18 0.57 7.88 -9.07
C GLY A 18 -0.12 7.51 -7.75
N VAL A 19 -1.21 6.76 -7.89
CA VAL A 19 -2.05 6.26 -6.80
C VAL A 19 -1.97 4.74 -6.77
N GLY A 20 -1.90 4.16 -5.58
CA GLY A 20 -1.92 2.70 -5.40
C GLY A 20 -2.66 2.30 -4.14
N ALA A 21 -2.90 1.00 -4.01
CA ALA A 21 -3.58 0.41 -2.86
C ALA A 21 -2.67 -0.64 -2.20
N ALA A 22 -2.78 -0.76 -0.89
CA ALA A 22 -2.21 -1.84 -0.11
C ALA A 22 -3.30 -2.44 0.79
N ALA A 23 -3.39 -3.77 0.85
CA ALA A 23 -4.36 -4.47 1.68
C ALA A 23 -3.73 -5.70 2.33
N LEU A 24 -4.26 -6.10 3.48
CA LEU A 24 -3.85 -7.29 4.21
C LEU A 24 -5.06 -7.99 4.83
N CYS A 25 -5.04 -9.31 4.86
CA CYS A 25 -5.88 -10.09 5.76
C CYS A 25 -5.22 -10.23 7.14
N GLY A 26 -6.05 -10.44 8.16
CA GLY A 26 -5.65 -10.74 9.53
C GLY A 26 -6.41 -11.97 10.05
N GLY A 27 -5.88 -12.58 11.12
CA GLY A 27 -6.57 -13.68 11.81
C GLY A 27 -7.95 -13.27 12.33
N GLY A 28 -8.85 -14.24 12.50
CA GLY A 28 -10.21 -13.97 13.00
C GLY A 28 -11.13 -13.25 12.00
N GLY A 29 -10.81 -13.29 10.71
CA GLY A 29 -11.64 -12.69 9.65
C GLY A 29 -11.47 -11.18 9.48
N GLN A 30 -10.35 -10.62 9.95
CA GLN A 30 -10.05 -9.19 9.84
C GLN A 30 -9.35 -8.83 8.53
N GLY A 31 -9.37 -7.54 8.19
CA GLY A 31 -8.56 -7.00 7.11
C GLY A 31 -8.46 -5.49 7.17
N ASP A 32 -7.33 -4.98 6.67
CA ASP A 32 -7.05 -3.56 6.52
C ASP A 32 -6.79 -3.24 5.05
N ALA A 33 -7.18 -2.04 4.61
CA ALA A 33 -6.86 -1.53 3.30
C ALA A 33 -6.58 -0.02 3.35
N ILE A 34 -5.65 0.45 2.52
CA ILE A 34 -5.30 1.86 2.41
C ILE A 34 -5.04 2.24 0.94
N ILE A 35 -5.47 3.45 0.57
CA ILE A 35 -5.08 4.11 -0.67
C ILE A 35 -3.94 5.07 -0.36
N VAL A 36 -2.88 5.03 -1.17
CA VAL A 36 -1.71 5.90 -1.05
C VAL A 36 -1.49 6.68 -2.33
N ARG A 37 -0.91 7.86 -2.20
CA ARG A 37 -0.51 8.72 -3.31
C ARG A 37 0.93 9.17 -3.11
N THR A 38 1.71 9.20 -4.17
CA THR A 38 3.02 9.86 -4.18
C THR A 38 2.83 11.38 -4.25
N VAL A 39 3.49 12.11 -3.36
CA VAL A 39 3.52 13.58 -3.35
C VAL A 39 4.43 14.12 -4.44
#